data_AF-A0A0Q8ZK30-F1
#
_entry.id   AF-A0A0Q8ZK30-F1
#
_cell.length_a   1.000
_cell.length_b   1.000
_cell.length_c   1.000
_cell.angle_alpha   90.00
_cell.angle_beta   90.00
_cell.angle_gamma   90.00
#
_symmetry.space_group_name_H-M   'P 1'
#
loop_
_entity.id
_entity.type
_entity.pdbx_description
1 polymer ?
#
loop_
_entity_poly.entity_id
_entity_poly.type
_entity_poly.pdbx_seq_one_letter_code
_entity_poly.pdbx_strand_id
1 'polypeptide(L)'
;MSYRAGEHTSRREIDVAVGILVGLRGCSEQAAFEELVEVVNHTGIGIGGIATGLAALARGASSGGHDEAFAAWGDLIGRRRAVSVPAAS
;
A
#
# COMPACT_ATOMS: atom_id res chain seq x y z
N MET A 1 -17.61 14.42 -22.46
CA MET A 1 -17.06 14.41 -21.09
C MET A 1 -16.07 13.26 -21.02
N SER A 2 -14.79 13.50 -21.31
CA SER A 2 -13.77 12.44 -21.29
C SER A 2 -13.21 12.34 -19.88
N TYR A 3 -13.81 11.46 -19.08
CA TYR A 3 -13.29 11.13 -17.75
C TYR A 3 -11.92 10.51 -17.95
N ARG A 4 -10.85 11.16 -17.47
CA ARG A 4 -9.49 10.64 -17.60
C ARG A 4 -9.41 9.33 -16.82
N ALA A 5 -9.41 8.21 -17.54
CA ALA A 5 -9.32 6.88 -16.93
C ALA A 5 -8.10 6.73 -15.99
N GLY A 6 -7.03 7.50 -16.22
CA GLY A 6 -5.87 7.56 -15.31
C GLY A 6 -6.15 8.21 -13.94
N GLU A 7 -7.05 9.19 -13.86
CA GLU A 7 -7.40 9.85 -12.58
C GLU A 7 -8.29 8.94 -11.72
N HIS A 8 -9.20 8.19 -12.34
CA HIS A 8 -10.08 7.26 -11.63
C HIS A 8 -9.33 6.02 -11.11
N THR A 9 -8.37 5.51 -11.90
CA THR A 9 -7.46 4.45 -11.45
C THR A 9 -6.58 4.93 -10.30
N SER A 10 -6.10 6.18 -10.35
CA SER A 10 -5.31 6.75 -9.25
C SER A 10 -6.10 6.85 -7.95
N ARG A 11 -7.35 7.32 -7.98
CA ARG A 11 -8.21 7.39 -6.78
C ARG A 11 -8.49 5.99 -6.22
N ARG A 12 -8.87 5.03 -7.07
CA ARG A 12 -9.13 3.65 -6.65
C ARG A 12 -7.91 3.00 -6.00
N GLU A 13 -6.72 3.14 -6.59
CA GLU A 13 -5.51 2.53 -6.03
C GLU A 13 -5.14 3.19 -4.69
N ILE A 14 -5.37 4.50 -4.52
CA ILE A 14 -5.21 5.19 -3.23
C ILE A 14 -6.17 4.63 -2.19
N ASP A 15 -7.46 4.48 -2.50
CA ASP A 15 -8.46 3.93 -1.58
C ASP A 15 -8.10 2.48 -1.16
N VAL A 16 -7.60 1.67 -2.10
CA VAL A 16 -7.11 0.31 -1.83
C VAL A 16 -5.90 0.33 -0.90
N ALA A 17 -4.93 1.20 -1.15
CA ALA A 17 -3.74 1.36 -0.32
C ALA A 17 -4.09 1.78 1.11
N VAL A 18 -5.01 2.74 1.27
CA VAL A 18 -5.55 3.16 2.58
C VAL A 18 -6.21 1.98 3.29
N GLY A 19 -7.09 1.24 2.59
CA GLY A 19 -7.75 0.06 3.15
C GLY A 19 -6.77 -1.04 3.58
N ILE A 20 -5.68 -1.24 2.84
CA ILE A 20 -4.59 -2.16 3.23
C ILE A 20 -3.95 -1.70 4.54
N LEU A 21 -3.57 -0.42 4.67
CA LEU A 21 -2.92 0.10 5.88
C LEU A 21 -3.83 0.06 7.11
N VAL A 22 -5.10 0.46 6.96
CA VAL A 22 -6.12 0.30 8.00
C VAL A 22 -6.24 -1.16 8.39
N GLY A 23 -6.34 -2.04 7.39
CA GLY A 23 -6.40 -3.48 7.58
C GLY A 23 -5.24 -3.99 8.41
N LEU A 24 -3.99 -3.62 8.06
CA LEU A 24 -2.76 -4.08 8.70
C LEU A 24 -2.56 -3.53 10.12
N ARG A 25 -2.80 -2.22 10.31
CA ARG A 25 -2.44 -1.49 11.54
C ARG A 25 -3.61 -1.27 12.50
N GLY A 26 -4.85 -1.40 12.06
CA GLY A 26 -6.03 -1.08 12.85
C GLY A 26 -6.21 0.43 13.12
N CYS A 27 -5.69 1.29 12.25
CA CYS A 27 -5.78 2.75 12.36
C CYS A 27 -6.98 3.33 11.60
N SER A 28 -7.20 4.64 11.70
CA SER A 28 -8.21 5.35 10.91
C SER A 28 -7.76 5.54 9.46
N GLU A 29 -8.73 5.76 8.54
CA GLU A 29 -8.45 6.05 7.14
C GLU A 29 -7.57 7.31 6.96
N GLN A 30 -7.80 8.33 7.79
CA GLN A 30 -7.00 9.56 7.79
C GLN A 30 -5.53 9.27 8.16
N ALA A 31 -5.28 8.51 9.23
CA ALA A 31 -3.93 8.17 9.65
C ALA A 31 -3.21 7.30 8.61
N ALA A 32 -3.93 6.37 7.97
CA ALA A 32 -3.40 5.57 6.87
C ALA A 32 -3.04 6.45 5.65
N PHE A 33 -3.86 7.44 5.31
CA PHE A 33 -3.57 8.37 4.22
C PHE A 33 -2.37 9.27 4.54
N GLU A 34 -2.25 9.75 5.77
CA GLU A 34 -1.10 10.53 6.23
C GLU A 34 0.21 9.75 6.08
N GLU A 35 0.21 8.46 6.41
CA GLU A 35 1.37 7.57 6.23
C GLU A 35 1.76 7.44 4.75
N LEU A 36 0.80 7.38 3.82
CA LEU A 36 1.11 7.41 2.39
C LEU A 36 1.80 8.72 2.00
N VAL A 37 1.33 9.85 2.54
CA VAL A 37 1.92 11.18 2.29
C VAL A 37 3.32 11.30 2.88
N GLU A 38 3.57 10.74 4.07
CA GLU A 38 4.92 10.69 4.67
C GLU A 38 5.90 9.95 3.76
N VAL A 39 5.50 8.80 3.20
CA VAL A 39 6.35 8.05 2.27
C VAL A 39 6.57 8.82 0.96
N VAL A 40 5.56 9.50 0.43
CA VAL A 40 5.71 10.40 -0.73
C VAL A 40 6.75 11.49 -0.44
N ASN A 41 6.67 12.13 0.73
CA ASN A 41 7.62 13.18 1.12
C ASN A 41 9.04 12.64 1.33
N HIS A 42 9.19 11.42 1.84
CA HIS A 42 10.50 10.81 2.08
C HIS A 42 11.17 10.33 0.78
N THR A 43 10.38 9.80 -0.15
CA THR A 43 10.89 9.11 -1.36
C THR A 43 10.84 9.98 -2.61
N GLY A 44 10.02 11.03 -2.63
CA GLY A 44 9.73 11.83 -3.82
C GLY A 44 8.84 11.13 -4.86
N ILE A 45 8.41 9.89 -4.61
CA ILE A 45 7.53 9.14 -5.51
C ILE A 45 6.11 9.67 -5.35
N GLY A 46 5.43 9.97 -6.46
CA GLY A 46 4.05 10.44 -6.42
C GLY A 46 3.09 9.42 -5.78
N ILE A 47 2.04 9.92 -5.13
CA ILE A 47 1.11 9.11 -4.33
C ILE A 47 0.47 7.94 -5.09
N GLY A 48 0.19 8.09 -6.39
CA GLY A 48 -0.33 7.00 -7.21
C GLY A 48 0.68 5.86 -7.42
N GLY A 49 1.98 6.18 -7.50
CA GLY A 49 3.05 5.19 -7.59
C GLY A 49 3.24 4.43 -6.27
N ILE A 50 3.22 5.15 -5.15
CA ILE A 50 3.24 4.54 -3.81
C ILE A 50 2.04 3.63 -3.60
N ALA A 51 0.83 4.09 -3.92
CA ALA A 51 -0.40 3.32 -3.77
C ALA A 51 -0.40 2.06 -4.64
N THR A 52 0.01 2.17 -5.91
CA THR A 52 0.12 1.02 -6.83
C THR A 52 1.15 0.01 -6.34
N GLY A 53 2.31 0.48 -5.87
CA GLY A 53 3.38 -0.37 -5.34
C GLY A 53 2.95 -1.12 -4.08
N LEU A 54 2.30 -0.44 -3.13
CA LEU A 54 1.76 -1.07 -1.92
C LEU A 54 0.68 -2.11 -2.28
N ALA A 55 -0.23 -1.78 -3.20
CA ALA A 55 -1.25 -2.72 -3.63
C ALA A 55 -0.63 -3.96 -4.33
N ALA A 56 0.44 -3.78 -5.12
CA ALA A 56 1.20 -4.87 -5.72
C ALA A 56 1.87 -5.77 -4.66
N LEU A 57 2.48 -5.16 -3.64
CA LEU A 57 3.11 -5.88 -2.53
C LEU A 57 2.11 -6.71 -1.72
N ALA A 58 0.93 -6.15 -1.42
CA ALA A 58 -0.13 -6.89 -0.75
C ALA A 58 -0.63 -8.09 -1.56
N ARG A 59 -0.55 -8.02 -2.89
CA ARG A 59 -0.82 -9.15 -3.80
C ARG A 59 0.34 -10.15 -3.90
N GLY A 60 1.50 -9.86 -3.29
CA GLY A 60 2.70 -10.68 -3.35
C GLY A 60 3.53 -10.48 -4.62
N ALA A 61 3.29 -9.40 -5.37
CA ALA A 61 4.11 -9.02 -6.51
C ALA A 61 5.27 -8.12 -6.08
N SER A 62 6.35 -8.11 -6.86
CA SER A 62 7.50 -7.21 -6.62
C SER A 62 7.08 -5.75 -6.79
N SER A 63 7.55 -4.89 -5.88
CA SER A 63 7.35 -3.43 -5.87
C SER A 63 7.96 -2.67 -7.04
N GLY A 64 8.59 -3.36 -8.01
CA GLY A 64 9.17 -2.72 -9.20
C GLY A 64 10.43 -1.88 -8.90
N GLY A 65 11.21 -2.24 -7.87
CA GLY A 65 12.53 -1.65 -7.60
C GLY A 65 12.56 -0.52 -6.56
N HIS A 66 11.45 -0.22 -5.89
CA HIS A 66 11.40 0.71 -4.75
C HIS A 66 11.33 -0.02 -3.41
N ASP A 67 12.10 -1.09 -3.25
CA ASP A 67 11.96 -2.01 -2.12
C ASP A 67 12.25 -1.34 -0.76
N GLU A 68 13.12 -0.32 -0.72
CA GLU A 68 13.39 0.48 0.48
C GLU A 68 12.16 1.28 0.93
N ALA A 69 11.47 1.94 -0.01
CA ALA A 69 10.27 2.74 0.27
C ALA A 69 9.15 1.91 0.90
N PHE A 70 9.15 0.61 0.64
CA PHE A 70 8.09 -0.30 1.05
C PHE A 70 8.51 -1.32 2.11
N ALA A 71 9.77 -1.32 2.55
CA ALA A 71 10.30 -2.30 3.49
C ALA A 71 9.47 -2.37 4.79
N ALA A 72 9.08 -1.20 5.31
CA ALA A 72 8.26 -1.10 6.53
C ALA A 72 6.88 -1.78 6.39
N TRP A 73 6.28 -1.74 5.19
CA TRP A 73 5.00 -2.41 4.92
C TRP A 73 5.18 -3.88 4.56
N GLY A 74 6.26 -4.24 3.88
CA GLY A 74 6.63 -5.62 3.58
C GLY A 74 6.68 -6.50 4.83
N ASP A 75 7.31 -6.02 5.90
CA ASP A 75 7.39 -6.74 7.18
C ASP A 75 6.01 -6.90 7.87
N LEU A 76 5.11 -5.93 7.72
CA LEU A 76 3.76 -6.01 8.28
C LEU A 76 2.89 -7.00 7.51
N ILE A 77 2.97 -6.97 6.17
CA ILE A 77 2.27 -7.90 5.29
C ILE A 77 2.77 -9.33 5.52
N GLY A 78 4.10 -9.52 5.64
CA GLY A 78 4.73 -10.79 5.96
C GLY A 78 4.26 -11.36 7.31
N ARG A 79 4.28 -10.54 8.37
CA ARG A 79 3.78 -10.93 9.70
C ARG A 79 2.31 -11.31 9.69
N ARG A 80 1.45 -10.54 9.01
CA ARG A 80 0.01 -10.86 8.88
C ARG A 80 -0.24 -12.17 8.13
N ARG A 81 0.50 -12.44 7.05
CA ARG A 81 0.41 -13.70 6.33
C ARG A 81 0.85 -14.88 7.22
N ALA A 82 1.92 -14.73 7.99
CA ALA A 82 2.39 -15.76 8.91
C ALA A 82 1.37 -16.09 10.02
N VAL A 83 0.65 -15.08 10.54
CA VAL A 83 -0.44 -15.27 11.51
C VAL A 83 -1.67 -15.94 10.88
N SER A 84 -1.89 -15.73 9.59
CA SER A 84 -3.07 -16.24 8.86
C SER A 84 -2.88 -17.66 8.32
N VAL A 85 -1.65 -18.17 8.23
CA VAL A 85 -1.37 -19.58 7.95
C VAL A 85 -1.40 -20.35 9.27
N PRO A 86 -2.46 -21.15 9.57
CA PRO A 86 -2.36 -22.10 10.66
C PRO A 86 -1.24 -23.08 10.31
N ALA A 87 -0.30 -23.28 11.23
CA ALA A 87 0.68 -24.34 11.14
C ALA A 87 -0.09 -25.66 10.92
N ALA A 88 0.05 -26.24 9.73
CA ALA A 88 -0.42 -27.59 9.49
C ALA A 88 0.41 -28.50 10.38
N SER A 89 -0.24 -29.06 11.41
CA SER A 89 0.28 -30.13 12.25
C SER A 89 0.55 -31.40 11.46
#